data_AF-A0A7J2YSP2-F1
#
_entry.id   AF-A0A7J2YSP2-F1
#
_cell.length_a   1.000
_cell.length_b   1.000
_cell.length_c   1.000
_cell.angle_alpha   90.00
_cell.angle_beta   90.00
_cell.angle_gamma   90.00
#
_symmetry.space_group_name_H-M   'P 1'
#
loop_
_entity.id
_entity.type
_entity.pdbx_description
1 polymer ?
#
loop_
_entity_poly.entity_id
_entity_poly.type
_entity_poly.pdbx_seq_one_letter_code
_entity_poly.pdbx_strand_id
1 'polypeptide(L)'
;MPTVSKNPWQTEVIVSGWNYPERAYGEDGINTYASPPDESTKPEQKYSGFNFTESDIPPSSQITKVEMGAKHYETDPSGYIQYTTLKHVNSLGSTSTYQLTRRTSLTWDWIDITSRETSWDLAKLNNADVRIISEIHSAGGGGGCNPTDVYFLGKDEGGWIMRRAKELKEGDVLLAWHPEKGLIFSKVKSIQSFTGLQKLITLFLPKLKFPSLSKKGEIFEWQPHLTVTGQHQLYFAKKGSRRGEYAWFMLKSEELHTRMMSGEKDFYVGTLWKAETLAPLPLERVDLHEKVETVYKVTLIDEAATLFADQYWHEDLALLKTHGYGLRETPMSMPLLSQLLKQTSYVDTIVLRATYALLKEMQITGEGLTCVIA
;
A
#
# COMPACT_ATOMS: atom_id res chain seq x y z
N MET A 1 -31.25 3.67 -22.82
CA MET A 1 -31.05 2.21 -22.66
C MET A 1 -30.84 1.90 -21.19
N PRO A 2 -31.66 1.02 -20.57
CA PRO A 2 -31.47 0.57 -19.19
C PRO A 2 -30.09 -0.07 -18.97
N THR A 3 -29.56 0.05 -17.75
CA THR A 3 -28.26 -0.50 -17.35
C THR A 3 -28.38 -1.16 -15.99
N VAL A 4 -27.86 -2.38 -15.85
CA VAL A 4 -27.83 -3.14 -14.59
C VAL A 4 -26.38 -3.48 -14.25
N SER A 5 -26.02 -3.34 -12.98
CA SER A 5 -24.70 -3.71 -12.45
C SER A 5 -24.86 -4.78 -11.37
N LYS A 6 -23.96 -5.75 -11.36
CA LYS A 6 -23.93 -6.85 -10.38
C LYS A 6 -22.53 -7.03 -9.84
N ASN A 7 -22.44 -7.28 -8.54
CA ASN A 7 -21.21 -7.66 -7.87
C ASN A 7 -21.09 -9.20 -7.88
N PRO A 8 -19.87 -9.75 -7.79
CA PRO A 8 -19.67 -11.18 -7.54
C PRO A 8 -20.00 -11.53 -6.09
N TRP A 9 -20.19 -12.82 -5.81
CA TRP A 9 -20.28 -13.36 -4.44
C TRP A 9 -19.39 -14.59 -4.23
N GLN A 10 -18.58 -14.94 -5.24
CA GLN A 10 -17.60 -16.00 -5.18
C GLN A 10 -16.27 -15.54 -5.74
N THR A 11 -15.22 -16.18 -5.24
CA THR A 11 -13.87 -15.94 -5.70
C THR A 11 -13.05 -17.24 -5.69
N GLU A 12 -12.12 -17.36 -6.62
CA GLU A 12 -11.25 -18.53 -6.80
C GLU A 12 -9.79 -18.08 -6.95
N VAL A 13 -8.90 -18.63 -6.12
CA VAL A 13 -7.47 -18.31 -6.17
C VAL A 13 -6.84 -19.02 -7.36
N ILE A 14 -6.30 -18.27 -8.32
CA ILE A 14 -5.54 -18.81 -9.45
C ILE A 14 -4.04 -18.81 -9.14
N VAL A 15 -3.54 -17.66 -8.63
CA VAL A 15 -2.18 -17.50 -8.11
C VAL A 15 -2.28 -16.76 -6.78
N SER A 16 -1.72 -17.33 -5.71
CA SER A 16 -1.77 -16.76 -4.37
C SER A 16 -1.13 -15.37 -4.28
N GLY A 17 -1.66 -14.51 -3.43
CA GLY A 17 -1.05 -13.21 -3.08
C GLY A 17 -2.04 -12.08 -2.80
N TRP A 18 -3.31 -12.24 -3.18
CA TRP A 18 -4.40 -11.37 -2.76
C TRP A 18 -4.87 -11.74 -1.34
N ASN A 19 -4.99 -10.73 -0.48
CA ASN A 19 -5.46 -10.88 0.89
C ASN A 19 -6.93 -10.48 0.99
N TYR A 20 -7.75 -11.34 1.61
CA TYR A 20 -9.18 -11.13 1.79
C TYR A 20 -9.93 -10.83 0.47
N PRO A 21 -9.77 -11.66 -0.57
CA PRO A 21 -10.38 -11.42 -1.88
C PRO A 21 -11.90 -11.28 -1.83
N GLU A 22 -12.55 -11.89 -0.84
CA GLU A 22 -13.99 -11.81 -0.60
C GLU A 22 -14.49 -10.40 -0.26
N ARG A 23 -13.61 -9.48 0.08
CA ARG A 23 -14.00 -8.10 0.38
C ARG A 23 -14.41 -7.31 -0.87
N ALA A 24 -13.97 -7.74 -2.05
CA ALA A 24 -14.33 -7.09 -3.31
C ALA A 24 -15.75 -7.41 -3.82
N TYR A 25 -16.63 -7.96 -2.98
CA TYR A 25 -18.03 -8.30 -3.31
C TYR A 25 -18.99 -7.10 -3.19
N GLY A 26 -18.54 -5.96 -2.66
CA GLY A 26 -19.40 -4.81 -2.45
C GLY A 26 -18.62 -3.54 -2.21
N GLU A 27 -19.22 -2.41 -2.50
CA GLU A 27 -18.63 -1.09 -2.22
C GLU A 27 -18.90 -0.75 -0.75
N ASP A 28 -17.97 -1.10 0.13
CA ASP A 28 -18.06 -0.86 1.58
C ASP A 28 -16.84 -0.14 2.16
N GLY A 29 -15.83 0.14 1.34
CA GLY A 29 -14.58 0.79 1.72
C GLY A 29 -13.56 -0.15 2.36
N ILE A 30 -13.90 -1.43 2.54
CA ILE A 30 -13.02 -2.45 3.08
C ILE A 30 -12.35 -3.17 1.91
N ASN A 31 -11.08 -2.86 1.66
CA ASN A 31 -10.42 -3.33 0.46
C ASN A 31 -9.86 -4.76 0.61
N THR A 32 -9.91 -5.54 -0.48
CA THR A 32 -8.90 -6.57 -0.72
C THR A 32 -7.60 -5.90 -1.16
N TYR A 33 -6.45 -6.52 -0.88
CA TYR A 33 -5.17 -5.94 -1.25
C TYR A 33 -4.13 -7.00 -1.61
N ALA A 34 -3.24 -6.63 -2.52
CA ALA A 34 -2.06 -7.40 -2.88
C ALA A 34 -0.81 -6.59 -2.51
N SER A 35 0.04 -7.23 -1.71
CA SER A 35 1.44 -6.79 -1.56
C SER A 35 2.19 -7.01 -2.88
N PRO A 36 3.34 -6.36 -3.09
CA PRO A 36 4.10 -6.50 -4.33
C PRO A 36 4.55 -7.95 -4.40
N PRO A 37 4.15 -8.71 -5.43
CA PRO A 37 4.68 -10.04 -5.63
C PRO A 37 6.13 -10.00 -6.15
N ASP A 38 6.86 -11.11 -6.16
CA ASP A 38 8.12 -11.18 -6.89
C ASP A 38 7.84 -11.02 -8.41
N GLU A 39 8.76 -10.48 -9.22
CA GLU A 39 8.53 -10.26 -10.68
C GLU A 39 8.06 -11.54 -11.43
N SER A 40 8.39 -12.73 -10.91
CA SER A 40 7.97 -14.03 -11.44
C SER A 40 6.57 -14.48 -11.04
N THR A 41 5.95 -13.83 -10.06
CA THR A 41 4.64 -14.17 -9.51
C THR A 41 3.65 -13.04 -9.79
N LYS A 42 2.53 -13.35 -10.44
CA LYS A 42 1.44 -12.38 -10.68
C LYS A 42 0.22 -12.88 -9.93
N PRO A 43 -0.03 -12.45 -8.68
CA PRO A 43 -1.20 -12.85 -7.91
C PRO A 43 -2.46 -12.60 -8.73
N GLU A 44 -3.25 -13.64 -8.90
CA GLU A 44 -4.40 -13.66 -9.80
C GLU A 44 -5.57 -14.28 -9.04
N GLN A 45 -6.66 -13.52 -8.97
CA GLN A 45 -7.87 -13.90 -8.28
C GLN A 45 -9.06 -13.76 -9.23
N LYS A 46 -9.81 -14.85 -9.41
CA LYS A 46 -11.02 -14.88 -10.25
C LYS A 46 -12.25 -14.53 -9.40
N TYR A 47 -13.18 -13.80 -10.00
CA TYR A 47 -14.47 -13.43 -9.42
C TYR A 47 -15.60 -13.96 -10.29
N SER A 48 -16.61 -14.54 -9.63
CA SER A 48 -17.75 -15.17 -10.31
C SER A 48 -19.05 -15.02 -9.52
N GLY A 49 -20.15 -15.47 -10.14
CA GLY A 49 -21.47 -15.45 -9.52
C GLY A 49 -22.22 -14.14 -9.70
N PHE A 50 -22.10 -13.43 -10.83
CA PHE A 50 -22.78 -12.15 -10.99
C PHE A 50 -24.33 -12.21 -10.94
N ASN A 51 -24.95 -13.39 -11.08
CA ASN A 51 -26.38 -13.65 -10.85
C ASN A 51 -27.34 -12.65 -11.52
N PHE A 52 -27.10 -12.31 -12.79
CA PHE A 52 -28.09 -11.66 -13.64
C PHE A 52 -29.29 -12.59 -13.87
N THR A 53 -30.50 -12.07 -13.71
CA THR A 53 -31.75 -12.79 -13.92
C THR A 53 -32.62 -12.11 -14.99
N GLU A 54 -33.70 -12.77 -15.39
CA GLU A 54 -34.68 -12.20 -16.33
C GLU A 54 -35.42 -10.98 -15.77
N SER A 55 -35.47 -10.80 -14.44
CA SER A 55 -36.00 -9.58 -13.83
C SER A 55 -35.05 -8.40 -13.96
N ASP A 56 -33.75 -8.66 -14.12
CA ASP A 56 -32.74 -7.63 -14.37
C ASP A 56 -32.72 -7.24 -15.85
N ILE A 57 -32.71 -8.24 -16.74
CA ILE A 57 -32.66 -8.07 -18.19
C ILE A 57 -33.74 -8.94 -18.81
N PRO A 58 -34.88 -8.36 -19.23
CA PRO A 58 -35.99 -9.12 -19.80
C PRO A 58 -35.56 -9.95 -21.02
N PRO A 59 -36.13 -11.15 -21.24
CA PRO A 59 -35.72 -12.07 -22.33
C PRO A 59 -35.78 -11.48 -23.75
N SER A 60 -36.64 -10.48 -23.98
CA SER A 60 -36.77 -9.77 -25.26
C SER A 60 -35.75 -8.63 -25.43
N SER A 61 -34.82 -8.47 -24.50
CA SER A 61 -33.83 -7.40 -24.55
C SER A 61 -32.63 -7.81 -25.37
N GLN A 62 -32.09 -6.86 -26.14
CA GLN A 62 -30.78 -7.01 -26.75
C GLN A 62 -29.73 -6.35 -25.85
N ILE A 63 -28.76 -7.11 -25.35
CA ILE A 63 -27.61 -6.53 -24.65
C ILE A 63 -26.74 -5.81 -25.68
N THR A 64 -26.57 -4.50 -25.49
CA THR A 64 -25.86 -3.61 -26.41
C THR A 64 -24.49 -3.21 -25.89
N LYS A 65 -24.25 -3.34 -24.58
CA LYS A 65 -22.95 -3.08 -23.97
C LYS A 65 -22.72 -3.97 -22.75
N VAL A 66 -21.50 -4.47 -22.59
CA VAL A 66 -21.05 -5.13 -21.36
C VAL A 66 -19.72 -4.52 -20.93
N GLU A 67 -19.65 -4.13 -19.66
CA GLU A 67 -18.48 -3.54 -19.04
C GLU A 67 -18.11 -4.31 -17.78
N MET A 68 -16.83 -4.55 -17.56
CA MET A 68 -16.31 -4.92 -16.24
C MET A 68 -15.72 -3.69 -15.58
N GLY A 69 -15.90 -3.55 -14.28
CA GLY A 69 -15.41 -2.42 -13.52
C GLY A 69 -14.76 -2.85 -12.22
N ALA A 70 -13.82 -2.03 -11.78
CA ALA A 70 -13.24 -2.13 -10.46
C ALA A 70 -13.18 -0.75 -9.83
N LYS A 71 -13.54 -0.68 -8.55
CA LYS A 71 -13.26 0.51 -7.73
C LYS A 71 -11.99 0.22 -6.96
N HIS A 72 -10.93 0.95 -7.29
CA HIS A 72 -9.59 0.62 -6.82
C HIS A 72 -8.78 1.88 -6.59
N TYR A 73 -7.67 1.71 -5.91
CA TYR A 73 -6.61 2.69 -5.82
C TYR A 73 -5.30 1.96 -5.50
N GLU A 74 -4.20 2.58 -5.86
CA GLU A 74 -2.87 2.13 -5.51
C GLU A 74 -2.25 3.15 -4.57
N THR A 75 -1.59 2.67 -3.52
CA THR A 75 -1.07 3.57 -2.50
C THR A 75 0.27 4.21 -2.82
N ASP A 76 0.87 3.90 -3.95
CA ASP A 76 2.29 4.22 -4.11
C ASP A 76 2.58 5.49 -4.89
N PRO A 77 3.61 6.24 -4.49
CA PRO A 77 4.10 7.33 -5.30
C PRO A 77 5.17 6.93 -6.34
N SER A 78 5.57 5.66 -6.56
CA SER A 78 6.78 5.37 -7.36
C SER A 78 6.58 4.57 -8.66
N GLY A 79 7.60 4.49 -9.54
CA GLY A 79 8.83 3.73 -9.35
C GLY A 79 8.55 2.38 -9.95
N TYR A 80 8.38 1.30 -9.19
CA TYR A 80 7.74 0.10 -9.74
C TYR A 80 6.25 0.36 -9.79
N ILE A 81 5.64 0.17 -10.96
CA ILE A 81 4.22 0.43 -11.09
C ILE A 81 3.48 -0.87 -10.85
N GLN A 82 2.93 -1.01 -9.63
CA GLN A 82 1.95 -2.03 -9.34
C GLN A 82 0.64 -1.60 -10.02
N TYR A 83 0.16 -2.41 -10.96
CA TYR A 83 -1.13 -2.20 -11.57
C TYR A 83 -2.11 -3.24 -11.05
N THR A 84 -3.29 -2.76 -10.68
CA THR A 84 -4.46 -3.61 -10.74
C THR A 84 -4.80 -3.79 -12.21
N THR A 85 -4.89 -5.03 -12.64
CA THR A 85 -5.25 -5.39 -14.01
C THR A 85 -6.53 -6.21 -13.96
N LEU A 86 -7.50 -5.87 -14.81
CA LEU A 86 -8.66 -6.71 -15.06
C LEU A 86 -8.42 -7.63 -16.24
N LYS A 87 -8.67 -8.91 -16.07
CA LYS A 87 -8.61 -9.91 -17.12
C LYS A 87 -9.99 -10.51 -17.35
N HIS A 88 -10.37 -10.60 -18.62
CA HIS A 88 -11.56 -11.31 -19.07
C HIS A 88 -11.15 -12.55 -19.86
N VAL A 89 -11.77 -13.70 -19.57
CA VAL A 89 -11.65 -14.91 -20.39
C VAL A 89 -13.00 -15.15 -21.06
N ASN A 90 -13.02 -15.15 -22.39
CA ASN A 90 -14.25 -15.36 -23.14
C ASN A 90 -14.65 -16.85 -23.18
N SER A 91 -15.84 -17.13 -23.71
CA SER A 91 -16.40 -18.49 -23.83
C SER A 91 -15.55 -19.49 -24.63
N LEU A 92 -14.61 -19.00 -25.45
CA LEU A 92 -13.66 -19.79 -26.24
C LEU A 92 -12.31 -19.97 -25.54
N GLY A 93 -12.14 -19.44 -24.32
CA GLY A 93 -10.89 -19.49 -23.56
C GLY A 93 -9.87 -18.42 -23.94
N SER A 94 -10.21 -17.49 -24.84
CA SER A 94 -9.32 -16.38 -25.21
C SER A 94 -9.29 -15.34 -24.11
N THR A 95 -8.09 -14.94 -23.71
CA THR A 95 -7.87 -13.98 -22.63
C THR A 95 -7.66 -12.57 -23.16
N SER A 96 -8.23 -11.57 -22.48
CA SER A 96 -7.92 -10.14 -22.70
C SER A 96 -7.62 -9.49 -21.37
N THR A 97 -6.54 -8.71 -21.33
CA THR A 97 -5.97 -8.14 -20.10
C THR A 97 -5.95 -6.62 -20.23
N TYR A 98 -6.42 -5.94 -19.20
CA TYR A 98 -6.66 -4.50 -19.19
C TYR A 98 -6.09 -3.89 -17.91
N GLN A 99 -5.01 -3.16 -18.08
CA GLN A 99 -4.40 -2.40 -17.00
C GLN A 99 -5.36 -1.27 -16.58
N LEU A 100 -5.65 -1.16 -15.28
CA LEU A 100 -6.49 -0.08 -14.78
C LEU A 100 -5.71 1.24 -14.69
N THR A 101 -6.45 2.35 -14.73
CA THR A 101 -5.88 3.68 -14.53
C THR A 101 -5.36 3.76 -13.11
N ARG A 102 -4.12 4.21 -12.90
CA ARG A 102 -3.60 4.42 -11.54
C ARG A 102 -4.30 5.55 -10.82
N ARG A 103 -4.63 5.33 -9.54
CA ARG A 103 -5.37 6.30 -8.72
C ARG A 103 -4.84 6.34 -7.30
N THR A 104 -4.78 7.53 -6.71
CA THR A 104 -4.37 7.73 -5.31
C THR A 104 -5.53 7.71 -4.32
N SER A 105 -6.75 7.57 -4.82
CA SER A 105 -8.00 7.49 -4.07
C SER A 105 -8.96 6.55 -4.77
N LEU A 106 -9.83 5.89 -4.00
CA LEU A 106 -10.83 4.96 -4.53
C LEU A 106 -11.65 5.61 -5.65
N THR A 107 -11.58 5.05 -6.85
CA THR A 107 -12.41 5.50 -7.97
C THR A 107 -12.63 4.33 -8.93
N TRP A 108 -13.70 4.42 -9.70
CA TRP A 108 -14.06 3.46 -10.71
C TRP A 108 -13.20 3.56 -11.97
N ASP A 109 -12.75 2.42 -12.46
CA ASP A 109 -12.42 2.21 -13.87
C ASP A 109 -13.44 1.23 -14.48
N TRP A 110 -13.89 1.53 -15.70
CA TRP A 110 -14.83 0.71 -16.46
C TRP A 110 -14.19 0.32 -17.79
N ILE A 111 -14.21 -0.96 -18.10
CA ILE A 111 -13.63 -1.55 -19.30
C ILE A 111 -14.75 -2.16 -20.14
N ASP A 112 -14.93 -1.64 -21.36
CA ASP A 112 -15.85 -2.20 -22.33
C ASP A 112 -15.30 -3.53 -22.87
N ILE A 113 -16.07 -4.60 -22.66
CA ILE A 113 -15.78 -5.96 -23.13
C ILE A 113 -16.85 -6.46 -24.10
N THR A 114 -17.71 -5.59 -24.61
CA THR A 114 -18.83 -5.93 -25.50
C THR A 114 -18.37 -6.77 -26.69
N SER A 115 -17.25 -6.37 -27.32
CA SER A 115 -16.69 -7.04 -28.50
C SER A 115 -15.92 -8.33 -28.21
N ARG A 116 -15.82 -8.77 -26.94
CA ARG A 116 -15.11 -10.00 -26.55
C ARG A 116 -15.92 -11.27 -26.73
N GLU A 117 -17.22 -11.09 -26.96
CA GLU A 117 -18.16 -12.12 -27.35
C GLU A 117 -18.81 -11.73 -28.67
N THR A 118 -19.23 -12.73 -29.46
CA THR A 118 -20.02 -12.49 -30.68
C THR A 118 -21.42 -11.96 -30.37
N SER A 119 -21.94 -12.33 -29.20
CA SER A 119 -23.20 -11.87 -28.63
C SER A 119 -23.17 -12.04 -27.12
N TRP A 120 -23.92 -11.21 -26.40
CA TRP A 120 -24.10 -11.34 -24.96
C TRP A 120 -25.52 -11.83 -24.64
N ASP A 121 -25.61 -12.74 -23.68
CA ASP A 121 -26.85 -13.25 -23.10
C ASP A 121 -26.66 -13.44 -21.58
N LEU A 122 -27.74 -13.79 -20.87
CA LEU A 122 -27.68 -14.01 -19.43
C LEU A 122 -26.71 -15.13 -19.03
N ALA A 123 -26.60 -16.19 -19.82
CA ALA A 123 -25.71 -17.31 -19.52
C ALA A 123 -24.24 -16.86 -19.59
N LYS A 124 -23.88 -16.07 -20.61
CA LYS A 124 -22.53 -15.50 -20.75
C LYS A 124 -22.22 -14.46 -19.68
N LEU A 125 -23.17 -13.61 -19.31
CA LEU A 125 -23.00 -12.66 -18.20
C LEU A 125 -22.71 -13.39 -16.88
N ASN A 126 -23.44 -14.46 -16.60
CA ASN A 126 -23.28 -15.23 -15.36
C ASN A 126 -22.03 -16.11 -15.33
N ASN A 127 -21.54 -16.50 -16.50
CA ASN A 127 -20.29 -17.27 -16.66
C ASN A 127 -19.08 -16.40 -17.02
N ALA A 128 -19.21 -15.06 -16.97
CA ALA A 128 -18.11 -14.17 -17.27
C ALA A 128 -16.95 -14.41 -16.30
N ASP A 129 -15.77 -14.71 -16.84
CA ASP A 129 -14.56 -14.94 -16.06
C ASP A 129 -13.78 -13.64 -15.93
N VAL A 130 -14.09 -12.90 -14.87
CA VAL A 130 -13.44 -11.62 -14.52
C VAL A 130 -12.41 -11.88 -13.44
N ARG A 131 -11.17 -11.44 -13.65
CA ARG A 131 -10.07 -11.64 -12.71
C ARG A 131 -9.38 -10.34 -12.41
N ILE A 132 -8.94 -10.17 -11.17
CA ILE A 132 -7.95 -9.15 -10.81
C ILE A 132 -6.57 -9.78 -10.79
N ILE A 133 -5.61 -9.06 -11.34
CA ILE A 133 -4.20 -9.42 -11.31
C ILE A 133 -3.46 -8.25 -10.69
N SER A 134 -2.51 -8.55 -9.81
CA SER A 134 -1.51 -7.58 -9.39
C SER A 134 -0.25 -7.80 -10.21
N GLU A 135 0.07 -6.83 -11.07
CA GLU A 135 1.25 -6.87 -11.92
C GLU A 135 2.26 -5.82 -11.46
N ILE A 136 3.53 -6.19 -11.39
CA ILE A 136 4.63 -5.24 -11.20
C ILE A 136 5.24 -4.95 -12.56
N HIS A 137 5.27 -3.67 -12.91
CA HIS A 137 6.10 -3.18 -14.01
C HIS A 137 7.35 -2.54 -13.44
N SER A 138 8.50 -2.93 -13.99
CA SER A 138 9.80 -2.38 -13.61
C SER A 138 9.91 -0.91 -13.96
N ALA A 139 9.74 -0.04 -12.98
CA ALA A 139 10.46 1.22 -12.97
C ALA A 139 11.09 1.36 -11.58
N GLY A 140 12.21 2.06 -11.45
CA GLY A 140 13.04 1.93 -10.24
C GLY A 140 12.37 2.39 -8.93
N GLY A 141 12.52 1.59 -7.87
CA GLY A 141 12.58 2.02 -6.46
C GLY A 141 11.25 2.28 -5.74
N GLY A 142 11.08 1.78 -4.52
CA GLY A 142 9.79 1.59 -3.84
C GLY A 142 9.69 1.91 -2.33
N GLY A 143 10.56 2.73 -1.72
CA GLY A 143 10.49 3.14 -0.30
C GLY A 143 9.52 4.28 0.07
N GLY A 144 9.27 4.48 1.38
CA GLY A 144 8.67 5.71 1.90
C GLY A 144 9.64 6.90 1.83
N CYS A 145 9.10 8.12 1.78
CA CYS A 145 9.89 9.34 1.66
C CYS A 145 10.27 9.91 3.05
N ASN A 146 11.53 10.30 3.20
CA ASN A 146 12.15 10.77 4.44
C ASN A 146 12.72 12.18 4.27
N PRO A 147 12.46 13.13 5.19
CA PRO A 147 13.10 14.44 5.19
C PRO A 147 14.63 14.41 5.20
N THR A 148 15.25 15.55 4.85
CA THR A 148 16.71 15.70 4.71
C THR A 148 17.53 15.32 5.95
N ASP A 149 16.93 15.41 7.13
CA ASP A 149 17.52 15.27 8.46
C ASP A 149 17.14 13.95 9.15
N VAL A 150 16.51 13.03 8.42
CA VAL A 150 16.37 11.63 8.86
C VAL A 150 17.69 10.89 8.63
N TYR A 151 18.12 10.14 9.62
CA TYR A 151 19.35 9.36 9.60
C TYR A 151 19.04 7.87 9.52
N PHE A 152 19.83 7.18 8.72
CA PHE A 152 19.82 5.72 8.60
C PHE A 152 21.11 5.17 9.18
N LEU A 153 20.97 4.06 9.91
CA LEU A 153 22.11 3.31 10.40
C LEU A 153 22.62 2.38 9.29
N GLY A 154 23.93 2.35 9.11
CA GLY A 154 24.60 1.52 8.14
C GLY A 154 26.00 1.11 8.56
N LYS A 155 26.75 0.54 7.61
CA LYS A 155 28.12 0.07 7.81
C LYS A 155 29.00 0.50 6.64
N ASP A 156 30.24 0.91 6.93
CA ASP A 156 31.31 1.09 5.94
C ASP A 156 32.59 0.34 6.34
N GLU A 157 33.70 0.60 5.61
CA GLU A 157 35.00 -0.02 5.86
C GLU A 157 35.55 0.27 7.28
N GLY A 158 35.11 1.36 7.91
CA GLY A 158 35.55 1.81 9.24
C GLY A 158 34.64 1.40 10.40
N GLY A 159 33.46 0.82 10.12
CA GLY A 159 32.53 0.35 11.13
C GLY A 159 31.10 0.87 10.94
N TRP A 160 30.42 1.16 12.05
CA TRP A 160 29.06 1.69 12.03
C TRP A 160 29.04 3.14 11.58
N ILE A 161 28.03 3.49 10.77
CA ILE A 161 27.82 4.86 10.31
C ILE A 161 26.36 5.26 10.40
N MET A 162 26.12 6.54 10.63
CA MET A 162 24.83 7.16 10.40
C MET A 162 24.94 8.14 9.24
N ARG A 163 24.07 7.98 8.24
CA ARG A 163 24.00 8.88 7.09
C ARG A 163 22.63 9.53 7.04
N ARG A 164 22.60 10.83 6.75
CA ARG A 164 21.34 11.52 6.47
C ARG A 164 20.75 11.01 5.16
N ALA A 165 19.43 11.10 5.03
CA ALA A 165 18.72 10.72 3.82
C ALA A 165 19.30 11.41 2.56
N LYS A 166 19.67 12.69 2.67
CA LYS A 166 20.32 13.47 1.60
C LYS A 166 21.77 13.08 1.27
N GLU A 167 22.42 12.30 2.14
CA GLU A 167 23.83 11.91 2.02
C GLU A 167 23.99 10.47 1.54
N LEU A 168 22.89 9.69 1.54
CA LEU A 168 22.89 8.34 1.04
C LEU A 168 23.25 8.30 -0.44
N LYS A 169 23.86 7.19 -0.86
CA LYS A 169 24.18 6.87 -2.25
C LYS A 169 23.83 5.42 -2.56
N GLU A 170 23.64 5.12 -3.84
CA GLU A 170 23.55 3.73 -4.30
C GLU A 170 24.78 2.94 -3.86
N GLY A 171 24.56 1.72 -3.39
CA GLY A 171 25.60 0.85 -2.84
C GLY A 171 25.90 1.06 -1.35
N ASP A 172 25.42 2.14 -0.70
CA ASP A 172 25.54 2.27 0.76
C ASP A 172 24.89 1.08 1.45
N VAL A 173 25.51 0.57 2.52
CA VAL A 173 25.02 -0.61 3.24
C VAL A 173 24.28 -0.15 4.49
N LEU A 174 22.98 -0.40 4.56
CA LEU A 174 22.10 0.00 5.66
C LEU A 174 21.66 -1.20 6.49
N LEU A 175 21.46 -0.97 7.79
CA LEU A 175 20.85 -1.94 8.68
C LEU A 175 19.34 -1.96 8.44
N ALA A 176 18.79 -3.17 8.31
CA ALA A 176 17.38 -3.40 8.08
C ALA A 176 16.91 -4.66 8.82
N TRP A 177 15.61 -4.82 8.97
CA TRP A 177 14.99 -6.04 9.45
C TRP A 177 14.26 -6.75 8.31
N HIS A 178 14.58 -8.02 8.11
CA HIS A 178 13.92 -8.91 7.16
C HIS A 178 13.06 -9.91 7.93
N PRO A 179 11.80 -10.14 7.50
CA PRO A 179 10.87 -11.00 8.24
C PRO A 179 11.39 -12.42 8.47
N GLU A 180 12.08 -12.98 7.48
CA GLU A 180 12.63 -14.35 7.55
C GLU A 180 14.06 -14.44 8.10
N LYS A 181 14.88 -13.40 7.88
CA LYS A 181 16.32 -13.42 8.17
C LYS A 181 16.66 -12.67 9.47
N GLY A 182 15.70 -11.98 10.06
CA GLY A 182 15.94 -11.08 11.19
C GLY A 182 16.72 -9.84 10.76
N LEU A 183 17.66 -9.38 11.59
CA LEU A 183 18.49 -8.23 11.26
C LEU A 183 19.48 -8.56 10.15
N ILE A 184 19.48 -7.73 9.10
CA ILE A 184 20.36 -7.86 7.95
C ILE A 184 21.01 -6.52 7.61
N PHE A 185 22.10 -6.60 6.86
CA PHE A 185 22.64 -5.45 6.14
C PHE A 185 22.27 -5.56 4.67
N SER A 186 21.60 -4.54 4.15
CA SER A 186 21.15 -4.50 2.77
C SER A 186 21.69 -3.27 2.07
N LYS A 187 22.06 -3.42 0.80
CA LYS A 187 22.59 -2.31 0.00
C LYS A 187 21.45 -1.42 -0.49
N VAL A 188 21.69 -0.12 -0.54
CA VAL A 188 20.83 0.83 -1.23
C VAL A 188 20.89 0.54 -2.73
N LYS A 189 19.74 0.19 -3.29
CA LYS A 189 19.52 -0.04 -4.73
C LYS A 189 19.36 1.28 -5.47
N SER A 190 18.61 2.23 -4.91
CA SER A 190 18.32 3.52 -5.55
C SER A 190 17.87 4.56 -4.54
N ILE A 191 18.10 5.84 -4.86
CA ILE A 191 17.63 6.99 -4.08
C ILE A 191 16.94 7.99 -5.00
N GLN A 192 15.72 8.39 -4.64
CA GLN A 192 14.95 9.40 -5.35
C GLN A 192 14.64 10.57 -4.43
N SER A 193 14.69 11.79 -4.94
CA SER A 193 14.34 13.00 -4.19
C SER A 193 13.13 13.70 -4.79
N PHE A 194 12.23 14.18 -3.94
CA PHE A 194 11.02 14.89 -4.33
C PHE A 194 10.96 16.21 -3.56
N THR A 195 10.91 17.34 -4.27
CA THR A 195 10.78 18.67 -3.67
C THR A 195 9.38 19.20 -3.94
N GLY A 196 8.70 19.67 -2.89
CA GLY A 196 7.37 20.24 -3.03
C GLY A 196 6.73 20.51 -1.67
N LEU A 197 5.47 20.94 -1.68
CA LEU A 197 4.66 21.00 -0.46
C LEU A 197 4.41 19.56 0.03
N GLN A 198 4.97 19.22 1.19
CA GLN A 198 4.87 17.89 1.79
C GLN A 198 3.95 17.94 3.01
N LYS A 199 3.10 16.93 3.11
CA LYS A 199 2.37 16.60 4.34
C LYS A 199 3.25 15.66 5.17
N LEU A 200 3.78 16.16 6.28
CA LEU A 200 4.76 15.46 7.11
C LEU A 200 4.15 15.15 8.47
N ILE A 201 4.38 13.93 8.93
CA ILE A 201 3.92 13.41 10.22
C ILE A 201 5.15 13.13 11.07
N THR A 202 5.25 13.81 12.22
CA THR A 202 6.31 13.57 13.21
C THR A 202 5.77 12.67 14.31
N LEU A 203 6.41 11.52 14.50
CA LEU A 203 6.10 10.60 15.58
C LEU A 203 7.02 10.87 16.76
N PHE A 204 6.46 11.06 17.95
CA PHE A 204 7.22 11.22 19.18
C PHE A 204 7.08 9.99 20.07
N LEU A 205 8.21 9.43 20.47
CA LEU A 205 8.27 8.45 21.55
C LEU A 205 8.27 9.15 22.91
N PRO A 206 8.01 8.43 24.01
CA PRO A 206 8.26 8.92 25.36
C PRO A 206 9.67 9.44 25.52
N LYS A 207 9.85 10.42 26.41
CA LYS A 207 11.17 10.76 26.91
C LYS A 207 11.83 9.54 27.54
N LEU A 208 13.03 9.23 27.07
CA LEU A 208 13.83 8.11 27.53
C LEU A 208 15.02 8.63 28.33
N LYS A 209 15.41 7.86 29.35
CA LYS A 209 16.53 8.20 30.24
C LYS A 209 17.79 7.51 29.76
N PHE A 210 18.83 8.29 29.53
CA PHE A 210 20.14 7.81 29.09
C PHE A 210 21.22 8.21 30.09
N PRO A 211 22.18 7.31 30.40
CA PRO A 211 23.34 7.68 31.19
C PRO A 211 24.27 8.59 30.37
N SER A 212 24.82 9.62 30.98
CA SER A 212 25.85 10.44 30.32
C SER A 212 27.15 9.64 30.19
N LEU A 213 27.73 9.60 29.00
CA LEU A 213 29.02 8.97 28.72
C LEU A 213 30.19 9.91 29.06
N SER A 214 29.96 11.22 29.01
CA SER A 214 30.95 12.24 29.35
C SER A 214 30.98 12.59 30.85
N LYS A 215 29.90 12.33 31.59
CA LYS A 215 29.75 12.70 33.00
C LYS A 215 29.22 11.55 33.84
N LYS A 216 30.10 10.92 34.62
CA LYS A 216 29.77 9.74 35.43
C LYS A 216 28.61 10.01 36.40
N GLY A 217 27.58 9.17 36.34
CA GLY A 217 26.42 9.21 37.24
C GLY A 217 25.31 10.19 36.85
N GLU A 218 25.52 10.99 35.80
CA GLU A 218 24.49 11.88 35.26
C GLU A 218 23.54 11.09 34.35
N ILE A 219 22.25 11.37 34.46
CA ILE A 219 21.21 10.84 33.57
C ILE A 219 20.55 12.03 32.90
N PHE A 220 20.37 11.96 31.58
CA PHE A 220 19.62 12.96 30.84
C PHE A 220 18.41 12.32 30.16
N GLU A 221 17.44 13.16 29.81
CA GLU A 221 16.25 12.75 29.09
C GLU A 221 16.33 13.24 27.64
N TRP A 222 16.01 12.36 26.71
CA TRP A 222 15.90 12.69 25.30
C TRP A 222 14.64 12.03 24.73
N GLN A 223 13.99 12.71 23.78
CA GLN A 223 12.75 12.26 23.16
C GLN A 223 13.03 11.85 21.71
N PRO A 224 13.12 10.55 21.41
CA PRO A 224 13.27 10.10 20.04
C PRO A 224 12.04 10.47 19.22
N HIS A 225 12.28 10.83 17.98
CA HIS A 225 11.21 11.21 17.08
C HIS A 225 11.61 10.98 15.63
N LEU A 226 10.61 10.77 14.78
CA LEU A 226 10.83 10.53 13.37
C LEU A 226 9.76 11.27 12.56
N THR A 227 10.21 12.15 11.67
CA THR A 227 9.35 12.74 10.65
C THR A 227 9.34 11.88 9.39
N VAL A 228 8.15 11.57 8.90
CA VAL A 228 7.92 10.88 7.62
C VAL A 228 6.82 11.57 6.83
N THR A 229 6.71 11.31 5.52
CA THR A 229 5.53 11.77 4.77
C THR A 229 4.24 11.09 5.26
N GLY A 230 3.09 11.73 5.12
CA GLY A 230 1.77 11.18 5.50
C GLY A 230 1.43 9.82 4.88
N GLN A 231 1.98 9.54 3.70
CA GLN A 231 1.79 8.26 2.99
C GLN A 231 2.78 7.16 3.43
N HIS A 232 3.71 7.47 4.34
CA HIS A 232 4.72 6.52 4.79
C HIS A 232 4.07 5.43 5.66
N GLN A 233 4.31 4.16 5.32
CA GLN A 233 3.82 3.02 6.09
C GLN A 233 4.80 2.66 7.20
N LEU A 234 4.27 2.43 8.39
CA LEU A 234 5.07 2.08 9.56
C LEU A 234 4.48 0.85 10.25
N TYR A 235 5.36 0.08 10.89
CA TYR A 235 4.97 -1.08 11.68
C TYR A 235 4.56 -0.63 13.08
N PHE A 236 3.28 -0.87 13.38
CA PHE A 236 2.71 -0.62 14.69
C PHE A 236 2.34 -1.92 15.38
N ALA A 237 2.18 -1.83 16.70
CA ALA A 237 1.67 -2.88 17.53
C ALA A 237 0.56 -2.34 18.42
N LYS A 238 -0.42 -3.20 18.69
CA LYS A 238 -1.37 -3.03 19.79
C LYS A 238 -1.07 -4.07 20.84
N LYS A 239 -1.08 -3.63 22.10
CA LYS A 239 -0.90 -4.51 23.24
C LYS A 239 -2.06 -5.52 23.29
N GLY A 240 -1.73 -6.80 23.29
CA GLY A 240 -2.68 -7.90 23.41
C GLY A 240 -3.20 -8.07 24.84
N SER A 241 -4.05 -9.08 25.04
CA SER A 241 -4.64 -9.41 26.33
C SER A 241 -3.64 -10.04 27.31
N ARG A 242 -2.54 -10.64 26.82
CA ARG A 242 -1.47 -11.19 27.66
C ARG A 242 -0.24 -10.29 27.70
N ARG A 243 0.50 -10.37 28.81
CA ARG A 243 1.74 -9.62 29.01
C ARG A 243 2.77 -10.01 27.95
N GLY A 244 3.21 -9.05 27.15
CA GLY A 244 4.23 -9.26 26.11
C GLY A 244 3.67 -9.70 24.76
N GLU A 245 2.35 -9.93 24.64
CA GLU A 245 1.73 -10.16 23.34
C GLU A 245 1.45 -8.81 22.66
N TYR A 246 1.86 -8.70 21.41
CA TYR A 246 1.64 -7.53 20.57
C TYR A 246 1.08 -7.99 19.22
N ALA A 247 -0.09 -7.48 18.87
CA ALA A 247 -0.64 -7.67 17.53
C ALA A 247 -0.02 -6.61 16.62
N TRP A 248 0.90 -7.04 15.75
CA TRP A 248 1.56 -6.16 14.79
C TRP A 248 0.67 -5.92 13.58
N PHE A 249 0.60 -4.68 13.13
CA PHE A 249 -0.14 -4.26 11.94
C PHE A 249 0.55 -3.03 11.33
N MET A 250 0.10 -2.64 10.14
CA MET A 250 0.66 -1.51 9.41
C MET A 250 -0.39 -0.42 9.27
N LEU A 251 0.03 0.84 9.41
CA LEU A 251 -0.77 2.00 9.09
C LEU A 251 0.06 3.00 8.29
N LYS A 252 -0.61 3.82 7.47
CA LYS A 252 -0.02 5.06 6.99
C LYS A 252 0.12 6.04 8.16
N SER A 253 1.18 6.85 8.17
CA SER A 253 1.40 7.84 9.22
C SER A 253 0.26 8.87 9.32
N GLU A 254 -0.38 9.23 8.20
CA GLU A 254 -1.56 10.11 8.19
C GLU A 254 -2.81 9.44 8.78
N GLU A 255 -2.97 8.14 8.55
CA GLU A 255 -4.07 7.36 9.12
C GLU A 255 -3.89 7.23 10.64
N LEU A 256 -2.66 6.95 11.08
CA LEU A 256 -2.29 6.97 12.50
C LEU A 256 -2.63 8.33 13.13
N HIS A 257 -2.20 9.44 12.51
CA HIS A 257 -2.50 10.78 13.00
C HIS A 257 -4.02 10.99 13.13
N THR A 258 -4.79 10.64 12.10
CA THR A 258 -6.26 10.76 12.13
C THR A 258 -6.88 9.95 13.28
N ARG A 259 -6.44 8.70 13.47
CA ARG A 259 -6.90 7.83 14.56
C ARG A 259 -6.56 8.39 15.94
N MET A 260 -5.32 8.85 16.14
CA MET A 260 -4.91 9.47 17.41
C MET A 260 -5.67 10.76 17.70
N MET A 261 -5.91 11.59 16.69
CA MET A 261 -6.73 12.81 16.81
C MET A 261 -8.21 12.51 17.11
N SER A 262 -8.71 11.34 16.68
CA SER A 262 -10.06 10.85 17.06
C SER A 262 -10.14 10.27 18.48
N GLY A 263 -9.01 10.24 19.20
CA GLY A 263 -8.95 9.77 20.59
C GLY A 263 -8.53 8.30 20.74
N GLU A 264 -8.17 7.60 19.65
CA GLU A 264 -7.57 6.27 19.74
C GLU A 264 -6.18 6.37 20.40
N LYS A 265 -5.94 5.52 21.40
CA LYS A 265 -4.69 5.49 22.18
C LYS A 265 -4.00 4.13 22.03
N ASP A 266 -2.86 3.97 22.71
CA ASP A 266 -2.15 2.70 22.82
C ASP A 266 -1.58 2.15 21.50
N PHE A 267 -1.11 3.05 20.63
CA PHE A 267 -0.25 2.68 19.52
C PHE A 267 1.18 2.50 20.00
N TYR A 268 1.82 1.42 19.56
CA TYR A 268 3.24 1.17 19.78
C TYR A 268 3.93 1.10 18.42
N VAL A 269 5.16 1.61 18.31
CA VAL A 269 5.97 1.50 17.09
C VAL A 269 7.13 0.54 17.32
N GLY A 270 7.47 -0.23 16.29
CA GLY A 270 8.64 -1.11 16.34
C GLY A 270 9.92 -0.29 16.43
N THR A 271 10.70 -0.52 17.48
CA THR A 271 11.98 0.16 17.69
C THR A 271 13.11 -0.84 17.83
N LEU A 272 14.22 -0.59 17.14
CA LEU A 272 15.45 -1.33 17.34
C LEU A 272 16.19 -0.72 18.52
N TRP A 273 16.40 -1.51 19.56
CA TRP A 273 17.12 -1.10 20.77
C TRP A 273 18.30 -2.04 21.03
N LYS A 274 19.49 -1.49 21.35
CA LYS A 274 20.70 -2.27 21.71
C LYS A 274 20.99 -3.45 20.76
N ALA A 275 20.95 -3.19 19.46
CA ALA A 275 21.39 -4.10 18.38
C ALA A 275 20.64 -5.43 18.17
N GLU A 276 19.76 -5.90 19.07
CA GLU A 276 19.34 -7.31 19.01
C GLU A 276 17.84 -7.56 19.24
N THR A 277 17.09 -6.55 19.70
CA THR A 277 15.66 -6.73 19.98
C THR A 277 14.82 -5.63 19.36
N LEU A 278 13.87 -6.04 18.51
CA LEU A 278 12.75 -5.21 18.12
C LEU A 278 11.81 -5.10 19.32
N ALA A 279 11.71 -3.92 19.90
CA ALA A 279 10.85 -3.63 21.04
C ALA A 279 9.73 -2.66 20.62
N PRO A 280 8.46 -2.95 20.93
CA PRO A 280 7.38 -2.00 20.74
C PRO A 280 7.47 -0.91 21.82
N LEU A 281 7.70 0.33 21.42
CA LEU A 281 7.61 1.50 22.31
C LEU A 281 6.30 2.26 22.06
N PRO A 282 5.59 2.71 23.11
CA PRO A 282 4.36 3.45 22.92
C PRO A 282 4.65 4.76 22.20
N LEU A 283 3.71 5.22 21.38
CA LEU A 283 3.72 6.56 20.82
C LEU A 283 3.13 7.53 21.85
N GLU A 284 3.85 8.63 22.11
CA GLU A 284 3.41 9.68 23.03
C GLU A 284 2.54 10.71 22.29
N ARG A 285 3.00 11.15 21.11
CA ARG A 285 2.35 12.20 20.32
C ARG A 285 2.64 12.01 18.83
N VAL A 286 1.73 12.50 18.01
CA VAL A 286 1.91 12.56 16.56
C VAL A 286 1.51 13.96 16.09
N ASP A 287 2.42 14.65 15.42
CA ASP A 287 2.19 16.00 14.91
C ASP A 287 2.12 15.99 13.39
N LEU A 288 1.20 16.79 12.84
CA LEU A 288 1.08 17.05 11.41
C LEU A 288 1.69 18.41 11.07
N HIS A 289 2.51 18.44 10.02
CA HIS A 289 3.12 19.63 9.46
C HIS A 289 2.92 19.67 7.95
N GLU A 290 2.72 20.86 7.40
CA GLU A 290 2.75 21.10 5.96
C GLU A 290 3.83 22.12 5.66
N LYS A 291 4.88 21.71 4.93
CA LYS A 291 5.98 22.60 4.54
C LYS A 291 6.55 22.20 3.18
N VAL A 292 7.14 23.18 2.49
CA VAL A 292 7.91 22.91 1.28
C VAL A 292 9.26 22.32 1.69
N GLU A 293 9.50 21.07 1.34
CA GLU A 293 10.71 20.34 1.71
C GLU A 293 11.11 19.34 0.61
N THR A 294 12.39 18.96 0.59
CA THR A 294 12.88 17.83 -0.20
C THR A 294 12.87 16.58 0.65
N VAL A 295 12.18 15.54 0.17
CA VAL A 295 12.13 14.23 0.81
C VAL A 295 12.80 13.19 -0.07
N TYR A 296 13.39 12.18 0.56
CA TYR A 296 14.21 11.15 -0.06
C TYR A 296 13.59 9.78 0.13
N LYS A 297 13.42 9.08 -0.97
CA LYS A 297 12.98 7.71 -1.02
C LYS A 297 14.19 6.80 -1.18
N VAL A 298 14.40 5.94 -0.19
CA VAL A 298 15.51 4.97 -0.15
C VAL A 298 14.95 3.60 -0.50
N THR A 299 15.55 2.89 -1.45
CA THR A 299 15.18 1.51 -1.79
C THR A 299 16.36 0.59 -1.54
N LEU A 300 16.11 -0.57 -0.93
CA LEU A 300 17.10 -1.60 -0.67
C LEU A 300 17.11 -2.68 -1.78
N ILE A 301 18.21 -3.43 -1.89
CA ILE A 301 18.25 -4.62 -2.76
C ILE A 301 17.34 -5.73 -2.19
N ASP A 302 17.30 -5.90 -0.86
CA ASP A 302 16.31 -6.78 -0.23
C ASP A 302 15.00 -6.01 -0.07
N GLU A 303 14.10 -6.14 -1.05
CA GLU A 303 12.85 -5.37 -1.10
C GLU A 303 11.86 -5.71 0.03
N ALA A 304 11.99 -6.90 0.63
CA ALA A 304 11.20 -7.30 1.80
C ALA A 304 11.72 -6.69 3.13
N ALA A 305 12.86 -6.00 3.11
CA ALA A 305 13.49 -5.47 4.31
C ALA A 305 12.93 -4.11 4.74
N THR A 306 12.83 -3.94 6.06
CA THR A 306 12.32 -2.75 6.74
C THR A 306 13.49 -1.94 7.28
N LEU A 307 13.61 -0.68 6.89
CA LEU A 307 14.71 0.19 7.35
C LEU A 307 14.50 0.64 8.79
N PHE A 308 15.59 0.93 9.48
CA PHE A 308 15.55 1.65 10.73
C PHE A 308 16.05 3.07 10.53
N ALA A 309 15.33 4.03 11.07
CA ALA A 309 15.69 5.43 10.95
C ALA A 309 15.24 6.25 12.16
N ASP A 310 15.85 7.42 12.30
CA ASP A 310 15.56 8.36 13.38
C ASP A 310 15.88 9.78 12.91
N GLN A 311 15.36 10.79 13.59
CA GLN A 311 15.63 12.19 13.27
C GLN A 311 16.32 12.87 14.45
N TYR A 312 17.28 13.74 14.14
CA TYR A 312 17.96 14.54 15.15
C TYR A 312 17.92 16.00 14.72
N TRP A 313 17.18 16.82 15.47
CA TRP A 313 17.22 18.27 15.33
C TRP A 313 18.53 18.83 15.88
N HIS A 314 18.76 20.11 15.64
CA HIS A 314 19.99 20.77 16.05
C HIS A 314 20.20 20.68 17.57
N GLU A 315 19.12 20.81 18.32
CA GLU A 315 19.07 20.72 19.77
C GLU A 315 19.37 19.30 20.27
N ASP A 316 18.86 18.27 19.59
CA ASP A 316 19.17 16.88 19.93
C ASP A 316 20.66 16.61 19.74
N LEU A 317 21.21 17.01 18.60
CA LEU A 317 22.64 16.82 18.32
C LEU A 317 23.52 17.54 19.35
N ALA A 318 23.13 18.75 19.77
CA ALA A 318 23.84 19.50 20.80
C ALA A 318 23.74 18.83 22.18
N LEU A 319 22.55 18.36 22.56
CA LEU A 319 22.31 17.62 23.80
C LEU A 319 23.13 16.33 23.83
N LEU A 320 22.97 15.49 22.82
CA LEU A 320 23.66 14.20 22.70
C LEU A 320 25.17 14.37 22.75
N LYS A 321 25.72 15.34 22.02
CA LYS A 321 27.15 15.67 22.05
C LYS A 321 27.63 16.07 23.44
N THR A 322 26.86 16.87 24.17
CA THR A 322 27.19 17.30 25.55
C THR A 322 27.32 16.11 26.50
N HIS A 323 26.53 15.06 26.28
CA HIS A 323 26.53 13.81 27.07
C HIS A 323 27.45 12.72 26.50
N GLY A 324 28.28 13.03 25.51
CA GLY A 324 29.27 12.11 24.95
C GLY A 324 28.71 11.10 23.93
N TYR A 325 27.53 11.36 23.38
CA TYR A 325 26.96 10.57 22.30
C TYR A 325 27.32 11.19 20.95
N GLY A 326 27.92 10.37 20.08
CA GLY A 326 28.31 10.75 18.73
C GLY A 326 27.73 9.79 17.71
N LEU A 327 27.22 10.33 16.60
CA LEU A 327 26.59 9.56 15.52
C LEU A 327 27.51 8.51 14.87
N ARG A 328 28.84 8.64 15.03
CA ARG A 328 29.83 7.66 14.52
C ARG A 328 30.29 6.64 15.56
N GLU A 329 30.14 6.93 16.84
CA GLU A 329 30.80 6.16 17.91
C GLU A 329 29.81 5.29 18.69
N THR A 330 28.57 5.76 18.87
CA THR A 330 27.56 5.08 19.68
C THR A 330 26.18 4.96 19.03
N PRO A 331 26.04 4.77 17.70
CA PRO A 331 24.73 4.74 17.06
C PRO A 331 23.81 3.64 17.60
N MET A 332 24.37 2.52 18.08
CA MET A 332 23.62 1.37 18.63
C MET A 332 23.02 1.61 20.03
N SER A 333 23.35 2.73 20.67
CA SER A 333 22.87 3.06 22.02
C SER A 333 21.53 3.81 22.01
N MET A 334 21.08 4.25 20.84
CA MET A 334 19.82 4.97 20.65
C MET A 334 18.76 4.09 19.98
N PRO A 335 17.48 4.25 20.33
CA PRO A 335 16.39 3.61 19.62
C PRO A 335 16.30 4.11 18.18
N LEU A 336 16.10 3.21 17.23
CA LEU A 336 15.76 3.56 15.84
C LEU A 336 14.36 3.05 15.51
N LEU A 337 13.54 3.84 14.82
CA LEU A 337 12.17 3.48 14.47
C LEU A 337 12.14 2.67 13.17
N SER A 338 11.31 1.63 13.15
CA SER A 338 11.13 0.72 12.01
C SER A 338 10.23 1.35 10.93
N GLN A 339 10.76 1.45 9.71
CA GLN A 339 10.12 2.02 8.53
C GLN A 339 9.94 0.99 7.42
N LEU A 340 8.70 0.83 6.95
CA LEU A 340 8.44 -0.11 5.87
C LEU A 340 8.68 0.53 4.50
N LEU A 341 9.40 -0.20 3.65
CA LEU A 341 9.52 0.07 2.24
C LEU A 341 8.58 -0.89 1.51
N LYS A 342 7.30 -0.54 1.29
CA LYS A 342 6.38 -1.44 0.61
C LYS A 342 5.31 -0.75 -0.21
N GLN A 343 5.05 -1.33 -1.38
CA GLN A 343 4.01 -0.95 -2.32
C GLN A 343 2.73 -1.78 -2.10
N THR A 344 1.52 -1.27 -2.38
CA THR A 344 0.26 -2.05 -2.22
C THR A 344 -0.85 -1.58 -3.16
N SER A 345 -1.48 -2.53 -3.87
CA SER A 345 -2.72 -2.33 -4.63
C SER A 345 -3.94 -2.67 -3.76
N TYR A 346 -4.97 -1.84 -3.83
CA TYR A 346 -6.22 -2.02 -3.09
C TYR A 346 -7.42 -2.00 -4.04
N VAL A 347 -8.32 -2.97 -3.88
CA VAL A 347 -9.58 -3.06 -4.61
C VAL A 347 -10.73 -3.13 -3.62
N ASP A 348 -11.67 -2.20 -3.74
CA ASP A 348 -12.88 -2.09 -2.91
C ASP A 348 -13.98 -3.01 -3.48
N THR A 349 -14.19 -2.99 -4.79
CA THR A 349 -15.23 -3.81 -5.42
C THR A 349 -14.94 -4.13 -6.88
N ILE A 350 -15.45 -5.27 -7.34
CA ILE A 350 -15.50 -5.71 -8.73
C ILE A 350 -16.95 -5.81 -9.20
N VAL A 351 -17.23 -5.35 -10.41
CA VAL A 351 -18.59 -5.30 -10.96
C VAL A 351 -18.61 -5.72 -12.41
N LEU A 352 -19.67 -6.43 -12.80
CA LEU A 352 -20.08 -6.58 -14.19
C LEU A 352 -21.33 -5.74 -14.44
N ARG A 353 -21.35 -4.99 -15.55
CA ARG A 353 -22.42 -4.09 -15.93
C ARG A 353 -22.89 -4.42 -17.34
N ALA A 354 -24.21 -4.48 -17.54
CA ALA A 354 -24.82 -4.70 -18.83
C ALA A 354 -25.81 -3.57 -19.15
N THR A 355 -25.71 -3.02 -20.36
CA THR A 355 -26.69 -2.09 -20.94
C THR A 355 -27.46 -2.83 -22.03
N TYR A 356 -28.77 -2.65 -22.07
CA TYR A 356 -29.62 -3.33 -23.03
C TYR A 356 -30.68 -2.40 -23.65
N ALA A 357 -31.18 -2.80 -24.82
CA ALA A 357 -32.33 -2.20 -25.47
C ALA A 357 -33.52 -3.17 -25.37
N LEU A 358 -34.69 -2.64 -25.04
CA LEU A 358 -35.94 -3.40 -25.13
C LEU A 358 -36.33 -3.47 -26.60
N LEU A 359 -36.40 -4.68 -27.16
CA LEU A 359 -37.00 -4.85 -28.49
C LEU A 359 -38.51 -4.66 -28.32
N LYS A 360 -39.09 -3.67 -29.01
CA LYS A 360 -40.54 -3.61 -29.15
C LYS A 360 -41.00 -4.82 -29.95
N GLU A 361 -42.10 -5.43 -29.52
CA GLU A 361 -42.79 -6.44 -30.30
C GLU A 361 -42.96 -5.94 -31.74
N MET A 362 -42.61 -6.79 -32.70
CA MET A 362 -42.85 -6.51 -34.11
C MET A 362 -44.36 -6.34 -34.31
N GLN A 363 -44.82 -5.12 -34.56
CA GLN A 363 -46.17 -4.92 -35.06
C GLN A 363 -46.16 -5.31 -36.54
N ILE A 364 -46.91 -6.36 -36.88
CA ILE A 364 -47.22 -6.65 -38.28
C ILE A 364 -48.14 -5.52 -38.75
N THR A 365 -47.59 -4.63 -39.56
CA THR A 365 -48.39 -3.65 -40.31
C THR A 365 -48.69 -4.20 -41.70
N GLY A 366 -49.79 -3.75 -42.30
CA GLY A 366 -50.26 -4.24 -43.61
C GLY A 366 -49.27 -4.05 -44.78
N GLU A 367 -48.14 -3.38 -44.56
CA GLU A 367 -47.11 -3.08 -45.57
C GLU A 367 -45.77 -3.83 -45.34
N GLY A 368 -45.67 -4.65 -44.29
CA GLY A 368 -44.47 -5.45 -44.00
C GLY A 368 -44.03 -5.45 -42.54
N LEU A 369 -42.93 -6.17 -42.26
CA LEU A 369 -42.29 -6.27 -40.96
C LEU A 369 -41.26 -5.13 -40.78
N THR A 370 -41.57 -4.16 -39.94
CA THR A 370 -40.64 -3.06 -39.59
C THR A 370 -40.26 -3.18 -38.11
N CYS A 371 -38.96 -3.37 -37.83
CA CYS A 371 -38.44 -3.33 -36.46
C CYS A 371 -38.18 -1.87 -36.07
N VAL A 372 -38.77 -1.42 -34.96
CA VAL A 372 -38.55 -0.07 -34.42
C VAL A 372 -37.82 -0.19 -33.09
N ILE A 373 -36.56 0.26 -33.05
CA ILE A 373 -35.78 0.40 -31.81
C ILE A 373 -36.35 1.59 -31.03
N ALA A 374 -36.67 1.39 -29.75
CA ALA A 374 -37.28 2.40 -28.88
C ALA A 374 -36.27 3.26 -28.13
#